data_AF-A0A0M8YMU0-F1
#
_entry.id   AF-A0A0M8YMU0-F1
#
_cell.length_a   1.000
_cell.length_b   1.000
_cell.length_c   1.000
_cell.angle_alpha   90.00
_cell.angle_beta   90.00
_cell.angle_gamma   90.00
#
_symmetry.space_group_name_H-M   'P 1'
#
loop_
_entity.id
_entity.type
_entity.pdbx_description
1 polymer ?
#
loop_
_entity_poly.entity_id
_entity_poly.type
_entity_poly.pdbx_seq_one_letter_code
_entity_poly.pdbx_strand_id
1 'polypeptide(L)'
;MGDSTVGWARTNLGAGPLGSYAFLVEASLGHRPMTYLFARSTTTGGAGAARAVTVLLVLGPAALAGTRVTTTEVHGAESAEVTTYLPTMRAPKVITAAHVYECLPLTDVGYVDLMAWPHPPTRDLTPDDGVTPWSRWHDLPASTTRVSKAAHGYEVVETVSDVHGIPVARSTVHKGEETRRWEALELGAAEWDHLPVRIRVSRPRTGHWTAFERTTEPRPVPPELLTADSDTLREAVMCVLKG
;
A
#
# COMPACT_ATOMS: atom_id res chain seq x y z
N MET A 1 -23.61 -13.45 25.96
CA MET A 1 -22.14 -13.38 25.86
C MET A 1 -21.86 -13.02 24.42
N GLY A 2 -21.59 -11.74 24.17
CA GLY A 2 -21.43 -11.20 22.82
C GLY A 2 -20.11 -11.68 22.25
N ASP A 3 -20.21 -12.42 21.15
CA ASP A 3 -19.09 -12.82 20.31
C ASP A 3 -18.54 -11.55 19.65
N SER A 4 -17.57 -10.90 20.29
CA SER A 4 -16.84 -9.79 19.69
C SER A 4 -15.82 -10.38 18.71
N THR A 5 -16.30 -10.73 17.51
CA THR A 5 -15.42 -10.86 16.35
C THR A 5 -14.82 -9.49 16.08
N VAL A 6 -13.67 -9.19 16.69
CA VAL A 6 -12.80 -8.09 16.26
C VAL A 6 -12.33 -8.48 14.87
N GLY A 7 -13.10 -8.08 13.86
CA GLY A 7 -12.82 -8.38 12.46
C GLY A 7 -11.45 -7.84 12.10
N TRP A 8 -10.61 -8.69 11.53
CA TRP A 8 -9.33 -8.26 10.98
C TRP A 8 -9.58 -7.19 9.92
N ALA A 9 -8.65 -6.24 9.79
CA ALA A 9 -8.73 -5.31 8.68
C ALA A 9 -8.57 -6.10 7.38
N ARG A 10 -9.41 -5.78 6.39
CA ARG A 10 -9.25 -6.27 5.02
C ARG A 10 -7.92 -5.75 4.46
N THR A 11 -7.47 -6.39 3.38
CA THR A 11 -6.21 -6.02 2.73
C THR A 11 -6.20 -4.54 2.34
N ASN A 12 -5.16 -3.81 2.74
CA ASN A 12 -4.97 -2.42 2.36
C ASN A 12 -4.91 -2.31 0.84
N LEU A 13 -5.72 -1.47 0.19
CA LEU A 13 -5.84 -1.38 -1.28
C LEU A 13 -6.38 -2.67 -1.94
N GLY A 14 -7.16 -3.49 -1.24
CA GLY A 14 -7.91 -4.62 -1.82
C GLY A 14 -8.98 -4.19 -2.84
N ALA A 15 -9.26 -5.01 -3.85
CA ALA A 15 -10.25 -4.73 -4.90
C ALA A 15 -11.45 -5.70 -4.85
N GLY A 16 -12.04 -5.84 -3.67
CA GLY A 16 -13.24 -6.66 -3.48
C GLY A 16 -13.04 -8.13 -3.81
N PRO A 17 -13.89 -8.71 -4.68
CA PRO A 17 -13.85 -10.14 -4.98
C PRO A 17 -12.63 -10.55 -5.82
N LEU A 18 -11.86 -9.58 -6.34
CA LEU A 18 -10.72 -9.87 -7.20
C LEU A 18 -9.54 -10.39 -6.38
N GLY A 19 -9.30 -11.71 -6.45
CA GLY A 19 -8.10 -12.32 -5.88
C GLY A 19 -6.81 -11.87 -6.56
N SER A 20 -6.87 -11.44 -7.84
CA SER A 20 -5.73 -10.88 -8.57
C SER A 20 -6.21 -9.80 -9.54
N TYR A 21 -5.65 -8.60 -9.45
CA TYR A 21 -6.12 -7.41 -10.16
C TYR A 21 -5.02 -6.40 -10.46
N ALA A 22 -5.33 -5.45 -11.35
CA ALA A 22 -4.48 -4.30 -11.63
C ALA A 22 -5.29 -3.04 -11.98
N PHE A 23 -4.68 -1.87 -11.82
CA PHE A 23 -5.23 -0.57 -12.22
C PHE A 23 -4.11 0.47 -12.43
N LEU A 24 -4.44 1.57 -13.12
CA LEU A 24 -3.53 2.70 -13.30
C LEU A 24 -3.66 3.72 -12.19
N VAL A 25 -2.53 4.34 -11.85
CA VAL A 25 -2.43 5.44 -10.89
C VAL A 25 -1.65 6.58 -11.51
N GLU A 26 -2.13 7.80 -11.34
CA GLU A 26 -1.43 9.03 -11.73
C GLU A 26 -1.09 9.87 -10.50
N ALA A 27 0.03 10.58 -10.57
CA ALA A 27 0.45 11.53 -9.55
C ALA A 27 1.23 12.69 -10.17
N SER A 28 1.30 13.81 -9.46
CA SER A 28 2.14 14.96 -9.84
C SER A 28 3.20 15.20 -8.78
N LEU A 29 4.44 14.77 -9.05
CA LEU A 29 5.59 14.97 -8.17
C LEU A 29 6.34 16.24 -8.57
N GLY A 30 6.16 17.33 -7.81
CA GLY A 30 6.86 18.60 -8.07
C GLY A 30 6.67 19.09 -9.52
N HIS A 31 5.43 19.04 -10.02
CA HIS A 31 5.02 19.36 -11.40
C HIS A 31 5.37 18.32 -12.49
N ARG A 32 5.95 17.18 -12.13
CA ARG A 32 6.20 16.09 -13.07
C ARG A 32 5.08 15.05 -13.00
N PRO A 33 4.35 14.80 -14.11
CA PRO A 33 3.36 13.75 -14.14
C PRO A 33 4.06 12.39 -14.05
N MET A 34 3.53 11.54 -13.20
CA MET A 34 3.94 10.16 -13.02
C MET A 34 2.75 9.27 -13.31
N THR A 35 3.01 8.16 -14.02
CA THR A 35 2.00 7.14 -14.26
C THR A 35 2.55 5.81 -13.77
N TYR A 36 1.76 5.11 -12.97
CA TYR A 36 2.09 3.83 -12.41
C TYR A 36 1.04 2.80 -12.79
N LEU A 37 1.48 1.56 -12.90
CA LEU A 37 0.65 0.38 -12.85
C LEU A 37 0.74 -0.21 -11.44
N PHE A 38 -0.39 -0.34 -10.77
CA PHE A 38 -0.52 -1.14 -9.55
C PHE A 38 -1.11 -2.50 -9.92
N ALA A 39 -0.53 -3.58 -9.43
CA ALA A 39 -1.10 -4.91 -9.52
C ALA A 39 -0.94 -5.65 -8.20
N ARG A 40 -1.93 -6.46 -7.83
CA ARG A 40 -1.81 -7.35 -6.67
C ARG A 40 -2.50 -8.67 -6.93
N SER A 41 -1.86 -9.74 -6.47
CA SER A 41 -2.47 -11.04 -6.27
C SER A 41 -2.47 -11.39 -4.78
N THR A 42 -3.58 -11.92 -4.32
CA THR A 42 -3.80 -12.43 -2.97
C THR A 42 -4.26 -13.88 -3.08
N THR A 43 -3.58 -14.76 -2.37
CA THR A 43 -3.92 -16.18 -2.32
C THR A 43 -4.32 -16.53 -0.90
N THR A 44 -5.57 -16.94 -0.76
CA THR A 44 -6.18 -17.44 0.47
C THR A 44 -6.38 -18.95 0.32
N GLY A 45 -5.28 -19.69 0.12
CA GLY A 45 -5.32 -21.11 -0.21
C GLY A 45 -5.13 -22.04 0.99
N GLY A 46 -6.21 -22.66 1.48
CA GLY A 46 -6.18 -23.81 2.41
C GLY A 46 -5.82 -23.49 3.87
N ALA A 47 -5.37 -24.49 4.64
CA ALA A 47 -4.99 -24.36 6.05
C ALA A 47 -3.75 -23.47 6.33
N GLY A 48 -3.21 -22.82 5.30
CA GLY A 48 -2.03 -21.96 5.37
C GLY A 48 -2.37 -20.48 5.51
N ALA A 49 -1.39 -19.69 5.94
CA ALA A 49 -1.53 -18.23 6.02
C ALA A 49 -1.70 -17.61 4.62
N ALA A 50 -2.57 -16.59 4.53
CA ALA A 50 -2.79 -15.84 3.29
C ALA A 50 -1.49 -15.19 2.79
N ARG A 51 -1.31 -15.12 1.47
CA ARG A 51 -0.13 -14.50 0.86
C ARG A 51 -0.52 -13.45 -0.15
N ALA A 52 0.31 -12.43 -0.29
CA ALA A 52 0.12 -11.39 -1.29
C ALA A 52 1.41 -11.14 -2.08
N VAL A 53 1.26 -10.83 -3.36
CA VAL A 53 2.31 -10.25 -4.21
C VAL A 53 1.77 -8.95 -4.74
N THR A 54 2.40 -7.83 -4.38
CA THR A 54 2.06 -6.48 -4.85
C THR A 54 3.16 -5.99 -5.78
N VAL A 55 2.80 -5.44 -6.93
CA VAL A 55 3.71 -4.82 -7.89
C VAL A 55 3.30 -3.37 -8.13
N LEU A 56 4.26 -2.46 -7.99
CA LEU A 56 4.15 -1.10 -8.52
C LEU A 56 5.18 -0.94 -9.65
N LEU A 57 4.70 -0.65 -10.84
CA LEU A 57 5.53 -0.45 -12.04
C LEU A 57 5.37 0.98 -12.56
N VAL A 58 6.46 1.70 -12.71
CA VAL A 58 6.47 3.03 -13.32
C VAL A 58 6.30 2.89 -14.83
N LEU A 59 5.26 3.52 -15.38
CA LEU A 59 4.98 3.60 -16.81
C LEU A 59 5.51 4.91 -17.42
N GLY A 60 5.54 5.98 -16.63
CA GLY A 60 5.99 7.29 -17.07
C GLY A 60 6.45 8.17 -15.90
N PRO A 61 7.37 9.11 -16.14
CA PRO A 61 7.95 9.51 -17.43
C PRO A 61 8.99 8.51 -17.96
N ALA A 62 9.32 8.59 -19.25
CA ALA A 62 10.20 7.64 -19.96
C ALA A 62 11.54 7.37 -19.27
N ALA A 63 12.14 8.37 -18.62
CA ALA A 63 13.40 8.22 -17.88
C ALA A 63 13.31 7.24 -16.69
N LEU A 64 12.10 7.00 -16.17
CA LEU A 64 11.83 6.15 -15.02
C LEU A 64 11.01 4.91 -15.38
N ALA A 65 10.47 4.85 -16.60
CA ALA A 65 9.64 3.77 -17.08
C ALA A 65 10.36 2.42 -16.98
N GLY A 66 9.68 1.41 -16.47
CA GLY A 66 10.25 0.08 -16.18
C GLY A 66 10.77 -0.08 -14.76
N THR A 67 10.84 1.00 -13.96
CA THR A 67 11.13 0.91 -12.52
C THR A 67 10.03 0.12 -11.83
N ARG A 68 10.43 -0.92 -11.10
CA ARG A 68 9.51 -1.87 -10.47
C ARG A 68 9.81 -2.04 -8.99
N VAL A 69 8.76 -2.12 -8.20
CA VAL A 69 8.78 -2.56 -6.81
C VAL A 69 7.90 -3.78 -6.72
N THR A 70 8.39 -4.85 -6.11
CA THR A 70 7.63 -6.06 -5.82
C THR A 70 7.68 -6.33 -4.32
N THR A 71 6.51 -6.51 -3.71
CA THR A 71 6.37 -6.84 -2.29
C THR A 71 5.70 -8.20 -2.18
N THR A 72 6.35 -9.13 -1.51
CA THR A 72 5.84 -10.48 -1.22
C THR A 72 5.60 -10.60 0.28
N GLU A 73 4.37 -10.95 0.64
CA GLU A 73 3.86 -10.87 2.01
C GLU A 73 3.20 -12.18 2.42
N VAL A 74 3.35 -12.54 3.70
CA VAL A 74 2.59 -13.59 4.36
C VAL A 74 1.85 -12.97 5.53
N HIS A 75 0.53 -13.12 5.57
CA HIS A 75 -0.28 -12.55 6.63
C HIS A 75 0.17 -13.03 8.02
N GLY A 76 0.35 -12.09 8.95
CA GLY A 76 0.81 -12.36 10.32
C GLY A 76 2.32 -12.55 10.47
N ALA A 77 3.10 -12.45 9.38
CA ALA A 77 4.56 -12.51 9.47
C ALA A 77 5.16 -11.19 10.00
N GLU A 78 6.27 -11.31 10.71
CA GLU A 78 7.06 -10.18 11.24
C GLU A 78 7.67 -9.30 10.13
N SER A 79 7.83 -9.84 8.93
CA SER A 79 8.46 -9.14 7.81
C SER A 79 7.80 -9.48 6.47
N ALA A 80 7.99 -8.57 5.53
CA ALA A 80 7.70 -8.76 4.11
C ALA A 80 9.00 -8.71 3.31
N GLU A 81 9.06 -9.44 2.21
CA GLU A 81 10.16 -9.33 1.25
C GLU A 81 9.83 -8.23 0.24
N VAL A 82 10.74 -7.29 0.06
CA VAL A 82 10.58 -6.19 -0.88
C VAL A 82 11.77 -6.19 -1.82
N THR A 83 11.50 -6.17 -3.12
CA THR A 83 12.52 -6.02 -4.16
C THR A 83 12.26 -4.78 -4.99
N THR A 84 13.34 -4.13 -5.41
CA THR A 84 13.31 -3.03 -6.37
C THR A 84 14.16 -3.35 -7.59
N TYR A 85 13.69 -2.92 -8.75
CA TYR A 85 14.41 -3.01 -10.00
C TYR A 85 14.31 -1.66 -10.72
N LEU A 86 15.47 -1.14 -11.13
CA LEU A 86 15.56 0.00 -12.05
C LEU A 86 16.03 -0.54 -13.39
N PRO A 87 15.58 0.01 -14.54
CA PRO A 87 16.01 -0.45 -15.86
C PRO A 87 17.53 -0.43 -16.08
N THR A 88 18.23 0.45 -15.36
CA THR A 88 19.69 0.57 -15.41
C THR A 88 20.44 -0.47 -14.57
N MET A 89 19.71 -1.29 -13.78
CA MET A 89 20.28 -2.34 -12.94
C MET A 89 20.39 -3.66 -13.70
N ARG A 90 21.45 -4.44 -13.40
CA ARG A 90 21.63 -5.79 -13.96
C ARG A 90 20.63 -6.81 -13.41
N ALA A 91 20.20 -6.64 -12.16
CA ALA A 91 19.28 -7.53 -11.47
C ALA A 91 18.52 -6.75 -10.37
N PRO A 92 17.32 -7.20 -9.96
CA PRO A 92 16.60 -6.65 -8.83
C PRO A 92 17.44 -6.70 -7.53
N LYS A 93 17.21 -5.75 -6.63
CA LYS A 93 17.80 -5.72 -5.30
C LYS A 93 16.74 -5.94 -4.23
N VAL A 94 17.04 -6.75 -3.24
CA VAL A 94 16.25 -6.87 -2.02
C VAL A 94 16.47 -5.62 -1.17
N ILE A 95 15.38 -5.01 -0.72
CA ILE A 95 15.39 -3.91 0.24
C ILE A 95 15.58 -4.50 1.63
N THR A 96 16.57 -4.00 2.36
CA THR A 96 16.82 -4.49 3.73
C THR A 96 15.68 -4.09 4.66
N ALA A 97 15.44 -4.88 5.71
CA ALA A 97 14.36 -4.63 6.67
C ALA A 97 14.37 -3.21 7.26
N ALA A 98 15.54 -2.59 7.43
CA ALA A 98 15.67 -1.22 7.91
C ALA A 98 15.12 -0.16 6.94
N HIS A 99 15.15 -0.40 5.63
CA HIS A 99 14.72 0.56 4.61
C HIS A 99 13.28 0.33 4.13
N VAL A 100 12.61 -0.73 4.56
CA VAL A 100 11.21 -1.03 4.16
C VAL A 100 10.23 0.04 4.67
N TYR A 101 10.55 0.76 5.74
CA TYR A 101 9.73 1.85 6.26
C TYR A 101 9.96 3.19 5.53
N GLU A 102 10.97 3.25 4.66
CA GLU A 102 11.30 4.44 3.88
C GLU A 102 10.44 4.56 2.62
N CYS A 103 10.66 5.65 1.87
CA CYS A 103 9.97 5.92 0.62
C CYS A 103 10.53 5.06 -0.53
N LEU A 104 9.69 4.72 -1.50
CA LEU A 104 10.17 4.16 -2.76
C LEU A 104 11.05 5.21 -3.47
N PRO A 105 11.98 4.78 -4.33
CA PRO A 105 12.77 5.72 -5.14
C PRO A 105 11.84 6.66 -5.91
N LEU A 106 12.09 7.96 -5.79
CA LEU A 106 11.45 9.01 -6.59
C LEU A 106 9.93 9.12 -6.41
N THR A 107 9.41 8.79 -5.23
CA THR A 107 8.02 9.07 -4.82
C THR A 107 7.96 9.29 -3.32
N ASP A 108 6.87 9.90 -2.84
CA ASP A 108 6.62 10.05 -1.41
C ASP A 108 6.04 8.79 -0.77
N VAL A 109 5.42 7.91 -1.57
CA VAL A 109 4.86 6.62 -1.11
C VAL A 109 5.97 5.76 -0.53
N GLY A 110 5.72 5.11 0.61
CA GLY A 110 6.59 4.11 1.21
C GLY A 110 6.30 2.68 0.78
N TYR A 111 7.24 1.76 1.01
CA TYR A 111 6.98 0.34 0.75
C TYR A 111 5.82 -0.19 1.61
N VAL A 112 5.75 0.24 2.88
CA VAL A 112 4.62 -0.10 3.77
C VAL A 112 3.28 0.39 3.25
N ASP A 113 3.24 1.50 2.50
CA ASP A 113 2.01 2.05 1.91
C ASP A 113 1.41 1.13 0.84
N LEU A 114 2.24 0.28 0.23
CA LEU A 114 1.85 -0.72 -0.76
C LEU A 114 1.51 -2.09 -0.16
N MET A 115 1.90 -2.34 1.09
CA MET A 115 1.68 -3.64 1.74
C MET A 115 0.19 -3.94 1.89
N ALA A 116 -0.19 -5.19 1.66
CA ALA A 116 -1.53 -5.70 1.88
C ALA A 116 -1.86 -5.79 3.38
N TRP A 117 -0.85 -6.11 4.21
CA TRP A 117 -0.98 -6.28 5.65
C TRP A 117 0.10 -5.51 6.42
N PRO A 118 -0.14 -5.20 7.71
CA PRO A 118 0.90 -4.61 8.54
C PRO A 118 2.04 -5.59 8.79
N HIS A 119 3.27 -5.07 8.67
CA HIS A 119 4.51 -5.77 8.99
C HIS A 119 5.40 -4.89 9.89
N PRO A 120 5.73 -5.32 11.12
CA PRO A 120 5.15 -6.47 11.83
C PRO A 120 3.65 -6.30 12.12
N PRO A 121 2.94 -7.34 12.59
CA PRO A 121 1.52 -7.25 12.91
C PRO A 121 1.21 -6.11 13.89
N THR A 122 0.08 -5.44 13.68
CA THR A 122 -0.36 -4.35 14.55
C THR A 122 -1.03 -4.87 15.83
N ARG A 123 -0.96 -4.07 16.89
CA ARG A 123 -1.84 -4.16 18.07
C ARG A 123 -2.78 -2.97 18.11
N ASP A 124 -3.95 -3.12 18.72
CA ASP A 124 -4.83 -1.96 18.96
C ASP A 124 -4.15 -0.97 19.91
N LEU A 125 -4.35 0.32 19.65
CA LEU A 125 -3.96 1.39 20.57
C LEU A 125 -5.01 1.56 21.66
N THR A 126 -4.52 1.83 22.85
CA THR A 126 -5.33 2.24 23.99
C THR A 126 -5.35 3.77 24.08
N PRO A 127 -6.37 4.38 24.73
CA PRO A 127 -6.42 5.84 24.91
C PRO A 127 -5.16 6.44 25.54
N ASP A 128 -4.43 5.68 26.36
CA ASP A 128 -3.21 6.11 27.05
C ASP A 128 -1.96 6.12 26.15
N ASP A 129 -2.02 5.54 24.94
CA ASP A 129 -0.89 5.50 24.01
C ASP A 129 -0.61 6.87 23.33
N GLY A 130 -1.48 7.88 23.52
CA GLY A 130 -1.16 9.29 23.25
C GLY A 130 -0.98 9.70 21.78
N VAL A 131 -1.63 9.00 20.84
CA VAL A 131 -1.55 9.34 19.41
C VAL A 131 -2.37 10.60 19.09
N THR A 132 -1.69 11.64 18.61
CA THR A 132 -2.34 12.87 18.15
C THR A 132 -3.02 12.65 16.79
N PRO A 133 -4.35 12.84 16.67
CA PRO A 133 -5.06 12.80 15.39
C PRO A 133 -4.50 13.80 14.38
N TRP A 134 -4.28 13.37 13.14
CA TRP A 134 -3.83 14.26 12.06
C TRP A 134 -4.63 14.12 10.77
N SER A 135 -5.29 12.99 10.57
CA SER A 135 -6.22 12.73 9.48
C SER A 135 -7.66 12.89 9.94
N ARG A 136 -8.53 13.35 9.04
CA ARG A 136 -9.98 13.42 9.26
C ARG A 136 -10.61 12.09 9.68
N TRP A 137 -9.95 10.97 9.39
CA TRP A 137 -10.45 9.64 9.70
C TRP A 137 -10.36 9.30 11.19
N HIS A 138 -9.44 9.91 11.94
CA HIS A 138 -9.33 9.68 13.38
C HIS A 138 -10.50 10.27 14.17
N ASP A 139 -11.13 11.32 13.65
CA ASP A 139 -12.25 11.99 14.32
C ASP A 139 -13.59 11.31 14.02
N LEU A 140 -13.61 10.26 13.19
CA LEU A 140 -14.83 9.53 12.86
C LEU A 140 -15.17 8.52 13.95
N PRO A 141 -16.43 8.48 14.44
CA PRO A 141 -16.85 7.64 15.58
C PRO A 141 -16.65 6.13 15.42
N ALA A 142 -16.42 5.67 14.19
CA ALA A 142 -16.26 4.26 13.83
C ALA A 142 -14.89 4.06 13.16
N SER A 143 -13.84 4.38 13.91
CA SER A 143 -12.46 4.18 13.51
C SER A 143 -11.65 3.59 14.66
N THR A 144 -10.87 2.57 14.35
CA THR A 144 -9.93 1.95 15.29
C THR A 144 -8.51 2.33 14.86
N THR A 145 -7.71 2.86 15.80
CA THR A 145 -6.29 3.11 15.54
C THR A 145 -5.45 1.96 16.09
N ARG A 146 -4.52 1.47 15.29
CA ARG A 146 -3.61 0.37 15.58
C ARG A 146 -2.17 0.82 15.42
N VAL A 147 -1.26 0.14 16.11
CA VAL A 147 0.17 0.44 16.06
C VAL A 147 0.99 -0.83 15.82
N SER A 148 1.97 -0.71 14.93
CA SER A 148 3.00 -1.71 14.70
C SER A 148 4.35 -1.11 15.06
N LYS A 149 5.08 -1.78 15.96
CA LYS A 149 6.42 -1.38 16.37
C LYS A 149 7.43 -2.22 15.63
N ALA A 150 8.09 -1.61 14.67
CA ALA A 150 9.08 -2.24 13.84
C ALA A 150 10.48 -2.17 14.48
N ALA A 151 11.38 -3.01 13.98
CA ALA A 151 12.80 -2.91 14.31
C ALA A 151 13.39 -1.54 13.91
N HIS A 152 14.58 -1.23 14.44
CA HIS A 152 15.35 -0.03 14.09
C HIS A 152 14.67 1.31 14.46
N GLY A 153 13.70 1.30 15.37
CA GLY A 153 13.08 2.51 15.90
C GLY A 153 11.96 3.09 15.02
N TYR A 154 11.44 2.29 14.09
CA TYR A 154 10.25 2.63 13.32
C TYR A 154 8.97 2.19 14.03
N GLU A 155 7.94 3.00 13.89
CA GLU A 155 6.58 2.72 14.31
C GLU A 155 5.62 3.09 13.18
N VAL A 156 4.63 2.25 12.93
CA VAL A 156 3.56 2.50 11.97
C VAL A 156 2.25 2.58 12.73
N VAL A 157 1.61 3.74 12.66
CA VAL A 157 0.28 3.96 13.25
C VAL A 157 -0.73 3.94 12.11
N GLU A 158 -1.74 3.10 12.21
CA GLU A 158 -2.74 2.88 11.16
C GLU A 158 -4.14 3.07 11.71
N THR A 159 -4.95 3.85 11.02
CA THR A 159 -6.39 4.00 11.28
C THR A 159 -7.16 3.13 10.32
N VAL A 160 -7.98 2.25 10.88
CA VAL A 160 -8.92 1.39 10.16
C VAL A 160 -10.31 1.99 10.32
N SER A 161 -11.03 2.14 9.22
CA SER A 161 -12.45 2.48 9.28
C SER A 161 -13.24 1.24 9.71
N ASP A 162 -13.94 1.28 10.83
CA ASP A 162 -14.74 0.14 11.30
C ASP A 162 -15.98 -0.07 10.41
N VAL A 163 -16.47 1.00 9.78
CA VAL A 163 -17.58 0.96 8.81
C VAL A 163 -17.19 0.14 7.58
N HIS A 164 -15.97 0.35 7.07
CA HIS A 164 -15.50 -0.26 5.82
C HIS A 164 -14.52 -1.41 6.04
N GLY A 165 -14.04 -1.64 7.27
CA GLY A 165 -13.03 -2.65 7.58
C GLY A 165 -11.72 -2.51 6.79
N ILE A 166 -11.35 -1.30 6.34
CA ILE A 166 -10.12 -1.05 5.56
C ILE A 166 -9.23 0.02 6.21
N PRO A 167 -7.91 -0.03 6.01
CA PRO A 167 -7.01 1.06 6.35
C PRO A 167 -7.36 2.33 5.56
N VAL A 168 -7.46 3.46 6.27
CA VAL A 168 -7.85 4.76 5.70
C VAL A 168 -6.88 5.89 6.01
N ALA A 169 -6.04 5.72 7.03
CA ALA A 169 -4.91 6.60 7.31
C ALA A 169 -3.76 5.80 7.91
N ARG A 170 -2.53 6.25 7.67
CA ARG A 170 -1.32 5.64 8.20
C ARG A 170 -0.24 6.69 8.39
N SER A 171 0.46 6.67 9.51
CA SER A 171 1.69 7.41 9.69
C SER A 171 2.87 6.50 9.98
N THR A 172 4.05 6.93 9.57
CA THR A 172 5.31 6.26 9.85
C THR A 172 6.16 7.19 10.71
N VAL A 173 6.46 6.75 11.92
CA VAL A 173 7.25 7.45 12.92
C VAL A 173 8.62 6.79 13.02
N HIS A 174 9.68 7.57 13.06
CA HIS A 174 11.03 7.08 13.29
C HIS A 174 11.63 7.83 14.47
N LYS A 175 11.98 7.09 15.54
CA LYS A 175 12.54 7.65 16.78
C LYS A 175 11.72 8.80 17.36
N GLY A 176 10.39 8.67 17.34
CA GLY A 176 9.45 9.67 17.84
C GLY A 176 9.12 10.81 16.87
N GLU A 177 9.77 10.87 15.70
CA GLU A 177 9.50 11.88 14.68
C GLU A 177 8.65 11.30 13.55
N GLU A 178 7.54 11.97 13.23
CA GLU A 178 6.69 11.53 12.13
C GLU A 178 7.30 11.88 10.77
N THR A 179 7.64 10.84 10.01
CA THR A 179 8.39 10.95 8.76
C THR A 179 7.51 11.01 7.51
N ARG A 180 6.31 10.41 7.60
CA ARG A 180 5.35 10.26 6.49
C ARG A 180 3.94 10.04 7.02
N ARG A 181 2.96 10.55 6.27
CA ARG A 181 1.53 10.34 6.44
C ARG A 181 0.92 9.91 5.12
N TRP A 182 0.09 8.88 5.12
CA TRP A 182 -0.67 8.36 3.99
C TRP A 182 -2.15 8.37 4.38
N GLU A 183 -3.05 8.88 3.55
CA GLU A 183 -4.49 8.82 3.84
C GLU A 183 -5.36 8.72 2.58
N ALA A 184 -6.52 8.09 2.74
CA ALA A 184 -7.57 8.07 1.74
C ALA A 184 -8.32 9.41 1.70
N LEU A 185 -8.20 10.12 0.58
CA LEU A 185 -8.97 11.34 0.30
C LEU A 185 -10.35 11.04 -0.28
N GLU A 186 -10.47 9.94 -1.02
CA GLU A 186 -11.72 9.52 -1.64
C GLU A 186 -11.76 8.00 -1.73
N LEU A 187 -12.79 7.40 -1.12
CA LEU A 187 -13.04 5.97 -1.18
C LEU A 187 -13.76 5.62 -2.49
N GLY A 188 -13.51 4.42 -3.00
CA GLY A 188 -14.19 3.91 -4.20
C GLY A 188 -15.55 3.29 -3.94
N ALA A 189 -16.10 2.71 -5.00
CA ALA A 189 -17.36 1.97 -4.96
C ALA A 189 -17.28 0.72 -4.05
N ALA A 190 -18.43 0.36 -3.46
CA ALA A 190 -18.53 -0.79 -2.56
C ALA A 190 -18.22 -2.12 -3.26
N GLU A 191 -18.49 -2.23 -4.56
CA GLU A 191 -18.17 -3.42 -5.38
C GLU A 191 -16.66 -3.74 -5.42
N TRP A 192 -15.81 -2.73 -5.18
CA TRP A 192 -14.35 -2.87 -5.10
C TRP A 192 -13.84 -2.74 -3.66
N ASP A 193 -14.66 -3.09 -2.67
CA ASP A 193 -14.34 -2.96 -1.24
C ASP A 193 -13.89 -1.56 -0.83
N HIS A 194 -14.45 -0.54 -1.48
CA HIS A 194 -14.09 0.85 -1.25
C HIS A 194 -12.62 1.18 -1.55
N LEU A 195 -11.94 0.39 -2.41
CA LEU A 195 -10.60 0.69 -2.95
C LEU A 195 -10.47 2.19 -3.25
N PRO A 196 -9.56 2.92 -2.58
CA PRO A 196 -9.46 4.36 -2.74
C PRO A 196 -9.33 4.79 -4.20
N VAL A 197 -10.08 5.81 -4.58
CA VAL A 197 -9.91 6.52 -5.86
C VAL A 197 -8.76 7.50 -5.73
N ARG A 198 -8.65 8.15 -4.57
CA ARG A 198 -7.63 9.16 -4.33
C ARG A 198 -7.01 9.02 -2.95
N ILE A 199 -5.69 9.06 -2.90
CA ILE A 199 -4.90 9.08 -1.67
C ILE A 199 -3.98 10.32 -1.65
N ARG A 200 -3.55 10.70 -0.45
CA ARG A 200 -2.51 11.70 -0.24
C ARG A 200 -1.39 11.11 0.59
N VAL A 201 -0.16 11.39 0.18
CA VAL A 201 1.03 11.16 0.99
C VAL A 201 1.66 12.50 1.31
N SER A 202 1.97 12.75 2.58
CA SER A 202 2.62 13.98 3.04
C SER A 202 3.83 13.70 3.90
N ARG A 203 4.77 14.66 3.91
CA ARG A 203 6.02 14.63 4.66
C ARG A 203 5.98 15.76 5.70
N PRO A 204 5.57 15.48 6.95
CA PRO A 204 5.33 16.51 7.95
C PRO A 204 6.49 17.49 8.14
N ARG A 205 7.73 16.97 8.15
CA ARG A 205 8.95 17.78 8.32
C ARG A 205 9.18 18.82 7.23
N THR A 206 8.80 18.52 5.97
CA THR A 206 9.05 19.42 4.84
C THR A 206 7.79 20.14 4.37
N GLY A 207 6.61 19.72 4.84
CA GLY A 207 5.31 20.19 4.35
C GLY A 207 4.97 19.71 2.94
N HIS A 208 5.85 18.93 2.30
CA HIS A 208 5.60 18.40 0.96
C HIS A 208 4.47 17.37 0.98
N TRP A 209 3.66 17.34 -0.07
CA TRP A 209 2.64 16.33 -0.24
C TRP A 209 2.42 16.03 -1.72
N THR A 210 1.97 14.81 -1.97
CA THR A 210 1.63 14.29 -3.29
C THR A 210 0.29 13.58 -3.21
N ALA A 211 -0.61 13.87 -4.16
CA ALA A 211 -1.83 13.10 -4.35
C ALA A 211 -1.61 12.04 -5.44
N PHE A 212 -2.19 10.87 -5.22
CA PHE A 212 -2.23 9.79 -6.19
C PHE A 212 -3.69 9.47 -6.49
N GLU A 213 -4.00 9.34 -7.78
CA GLU A 213 -5.35 9.14 -8.29
C GLU A 213 -5.39 7.88 -9.13
N ARG A 214 -6.30 6.97 -8.80
CA ARG A 214 -6.57 5.77 -9.59
C ARG A 214 -7.42 6.17 -10.79
N THR A 215 -6.89 5.99 -11.99
CA THR A 215 -7.52 6.46 -13.25
C THR A 215 -8.28 5.38 -14.02
N THR A 216 -8.19 4.12 -13.59
CA THR A 216 -8.97 3.02 -14.15
C THR A 216 -9.66 2.22 -13.03
N GLU A 217 -10.76 1.55 -13.36
CA GLU A 217 -11.31 0.50 -12.50
C GLU A 217 -10.31 -0.66 -12.34
N PRO A 218 -10.31 -1.36 -11.18
CA PRO A 218 -9.53 -2.57 -11.05
C PRO A 218 -10.04 -3.64 -12.02
N ARG A 219 -9.14 -4.24 -12.78
CA ARG A 219 -9.46 -5.34 -13.70
C ARG A 219 -8.77 -6.63 -13.26
N PRO A 220 -9.39 -7.80 -13.45
CA PRO A 220 -8.77 -9.07 -13.13
C PRO A 220 -7.54 -9.30 -14.01
N VAL A 221 -6.45 -9.79 -13.42
CA VAL A 221 -5.24 -10.19 -14.16
C VAL A 221 -4.78 -11.57 -13.68
N PRO A 222 -4.29 -12.44 -14.58
CA PRO A 222 -3.72 -13.73 -14.17
C PRO A 222 -2.56 -13.55 -13.17
N PRO A 223 -2.55 -14.28 -12.04
CA PRO A 223 -1.57 -14.09 -10.97
C PRO A 223 -0.12 -14.35 -11.41
N GLU A 224 0.08 -15.23 -12.38
CA GLU A 224 1.39 -15.54 -12.97
C GLU A 224 2.06 -14.31 -13.61
N LEU A 225 1.28 -13.36 -14.12
CA LEU A 225 1.82 -12.14 -14.73
C LEU A 225 2.55 -11.26 -13.72
N LEU A 226 2.18 -11.30 -12.44
CA LEU A 226 2.85 -10.52 -11.40
C LEU A 226 4.26 -11.04 -11.09
N THR A 227 4.63 -12.22 -11.60
CA THR A 227 5.99 -12.77 -11.53
C THR A 227 6.77 -12.66 -12.84
N ALA A 228 6.11 -12.29 -13.94
CA ALA A 228 6.77 -12.01 -15.21
C ALA A 228 7.68 -10.78 -15.13
N ASP A 229 8.52 -10.53 -16.13
CA ASP A 229 9.32 -9.32 -16.22
C ASP A 229 8.46 -8.05 -16.41
N SER A 230 9.07 -6.86 -16.27
CA SER A 230 8.36 -5.59 -16.33
C SER A 230 7.69 -5.31 -17.68
N ASP A 231 8.29 -5.73 -18.80
CA ASP A 231 7.74 -5.47 -20.14
C ASP A 231 6.56 -6.40 -20.43
N THR A 232 6.71 -7.69 -20.12
CA THR A 232 5.62 -8.66 -20.22
C THR A 232 4.43 -8.25 -19.35
N LEU A 233 4.67 -7.86 -18.09
CA LEU A 233 3.61 -7.37 -17.20
C LEU A 233 2.94 -6.11 -17.76
N ARG A 234 3.73 -5.13 -18.21
CA ARG A 234 3.21 -3.89 -18.81
C ARG A 234 2.31 -4.20 -19.99
N GLU A 235 2.77 -5.00 -20.95
CA GLU A 235 2.01 -5.27 -22.17
C GLU A 235 0.72 -6.03 -21.91
N ALA A 236 0.79 -7.09 -21.11
CA ALA A 236 -0.37 -7.90 -20.77
C ALA A 236 -1.43 -7.08 -20.02
N VAL A 237 -1.02 -6.28 -19.03
CA VAL A 237 -1.96 -5.51 -18.23
C VAL A 237 -2.51 -4.30 -18.98
N MET A 238 -1.70 -3.62 -19.80
CA MET A 238 -2.22 -2.55 -20.65
C MET A 238 -3.20 -3.05 -21.71
N CYS A 239 -3.10 -4.31 -22.13
CA CYS A 239 -4.12 -4.94 -22.98
C CYS A 239 -5.45 -5.10 -22.23
N VAL A 240 -5.41 -5.61 -21.00
CA VAL A 240 -6.60 -5.81 -20.16
C VAL A 240 -7.26 -4.50 -19.75
N LEU A 241 -6.48 -3.46 -19.44
CA LEU A 241 -7.02 -2.18 -18.97
C LEU A 241 -7.62 -1.32 -20.10
N LYS A 242 -7.27 -1.58 -21.37
CA LYS A 242 -7.82 -0.88 -22.53
C LYS A 242 -9.04 -1.58 -23.16
N GLY A 243 -9.23 -2.86 -22.85
CA GLY A 243 -10.40 -3.65 -23.25
C GLY A 243 -11.60 -3.40 -22.35
#